data_AF-A0A838CXT2-F1
#
_entry.id   AF-A0A838CXT2-F1
#
_cell.length_a   1.000
_cell.length_b   1.000
_cell.length_c   1.000
_cell.angle_alpha   90.00
_cell.angle_beta   90.00
_cell.angle_gamma   90.00
#
_symmetry.space_group_name_H-M   'P 1'
#
loop_
_entity.id
_entity.type
_entity.pdbx_description
1 polymer ?
#
loop_
_entity_poly.entity_id
_entity_poly.type
_entity_poly.pdbx_seq_one_letter_code
_entity_poly.pdbx_strand_id
1 'polypeptide(L)'
;MGREENFIQFKRYSDLKKELKKYQSRATEEDKDLLEIRFVDRVNIDLPPFKKGEYLAVVSGERSYQRTAFGIKSFLRIRRVKKIVPMDDVPIDIFQNHFESYSLEEFMNSID
;
A
#
# COMPACT_ATOMS: atom_id res chain seq x y z
N MET A 1 -3.99 -20.88 7.75
CA MET A 1 -4.00 -19.40 7.90
C MET A 1 -3.27 -18.84 6.69
N GLY A 2 -3.84 -17.85 5.99
CA GLY A 2 -3.28 -17.33 4.73
C GLY A 2 -2.80 -15.90 4.88
N ARG A 3 -1.79 -15.52 4.09
CA ARG A 3 -1.39 -14.13 3.91
C ARG A 3 -2.15 -13.55 2.71
N GLU A 4 -2.38 -12.24 2.73
CA GLU A 4 -3.04 -11.50 1.65
C GLU A 4 -2.25 -10.23 1.36
N GLU A 5 -2.37 -9.71 0.15
CA GLU A 5 -1.78 -8.44 -0.25
C GLU A 5 -2.84 -7.48 -0.78
N ASN A 6 -2.70 -6.21 -0.42
CA ASN A 6 -3.67 -5.17 -0.73
C ASN A 6 -2.95 -3.90 -1.20
N PHE A 7 -3.47 -3.28 -2.25
CA PHE A 7 -3.10 -1.92 -2.65
C PHE A 7 -3.87 -0.89 -1.84
N ILE A 8 -3.17 0.11 -1.32
CA ILE A 8 -3.77 1.24 -0.61
C ILE A 8 -3.58 2.52 -1.43
N GLN A 9 -4.70 3.02 -1.94
CA GLN A 9 -4.77 4.26 -2.70
C GLN A 9 -5.01 5.44 -1.75
N PHE A 10 -4.19 6.48 -1.85
CA PHE A 10 -4.37 7.72 -1.10
C PHE A 10 -5.01 8.79 -1.97
N LYS A 11 -5.66 9.79 -1.34
CA LYS A 11 -6.29 10.89 -2.09
C LYS A 11 -5.26 11.77 -2.80
N ARG A 12 -4.07 11.90 -2.22
CA ARG A 12 -2.98 12.77 -2.70
C ARG A 12 -1.64 12.11 -2.38
N TYR A 13 -0.66 12.37 -3.22
CA TYR A 13 0.73 11.97 -2.99
C TYR A 13 1.28 12.42 -1.62
N SER A 14 1.02 13.67 -1.24
CA SER A 14 1.48 14.21 0.05
C SER A 14 0.81 13.55 1.26
N ASP A 15 -0.42 13.04 1.12
CA ASP A 15 -1.08 12.25 2.16
C ASP A 15 -0.38 10.90 2.34
N LEU A 16 0.03 10.24 1.24
CA LEU A 16 0.79 9.00 1.29
C LEU A 16 2.12 9.18 2.03
N LYS A 17 2.97 10.13 1.61
CA LYS A 17 4.26 10.42 2.29
C LYS A 17 4.07 10.70 3.79
N LYS A 18 3.07 11.49 4.15
CA LYS A 18 2.79 11.84 5.56
C LYS A 18 2.38 10.64 6.39
N GLU A 19 1.55 9.75 5.85
CA GLU A 19 1.08 8.57 6.56
C GLU A 19 2.18 7.50 6.64
N LEU A 20 2.99 7.30 5.59
CA LEU A 20 4.17 6.42 5.62
C LEU A 20 5.17 6.84 6.69
N LYS A 21 5.49 8.13 6.79
CA LYS A 21 6.40 8.65 7.82
C LYS A 21 5.92 8.34 9.24
N LYS A 22 4.61 8.46 9.49
CA LYS A 22 4.01 8.12 10.79
C LYS A 22 4.00 6.62 11.06
N TYR A 23 3.79 5.83 10.01
CA TYR A 23 3.82 4.37 10.10
C TYR A 23 5.22 3.90 10.48
N GLN A 24 6.25 4.32 9.73
CA GLN A 24 7.65 3.94 10.00
C GLN A 24 8.13 4.36 11.40
N SER A 25 7.65 5.49 11.93
CA SER A 25 8.05 5.93 13.28
C SER A 25 7.35 5.17 14.42
N ARG A 26 6.44 4.24 14.11
CA ARG A 26 5.57 3.55 15.10
C ARG A 26 5.55 2.04 14.95
N ALA A 27 5.77 1.53 13.74
CA ALA A 27 5.74 0.11 13.45
C ALA A 27 6.82 -0.61 14.27
N THR A 28 6.40 -1.58 15.06
CA THR A 28 7.31 -2.52 15.74
C THR A 28 7.55 -3.74 14.85
N GLU A 29 8.56 -4.55 15.17
CA GLU A 29 8.78 -5.82 14.48
C GLU A 29 7.58 -6.77 14.66
N GLU A 30 6.98 -6.82 15.85
CA GLU A 30 5.76 -7.61 16.13
C GLU A 30 4.56 -7.18 15.26
N ASP A 31 4.42 -5.88 14.99
CA ASP A 31 3.35 -5.38 14.12
C ASP A 31 3.54 -5.86 12.66
N LYS A 32 4.79 -5.98 12.19
CA LYS A 32 5.11 -6.37 10.80
C LYS A 32 4.78 -7.83 10.51
N ASP A 33 4.86 -8.70 11.51
CA ASP A 33 4.46 -10.12 11.37
C ASP A 33 2.96 -10.23 11.06
N LEU A 34 2.15 -9.33 11.63
CA LEU A 34 0.71 -9.29 11.45
C LEU A 34 0.30 -8.50 10.20
N LEU A 35 0.82 -7.28 10.01
CA LEU A 35 0.50 -6.45 8.86
C LEU A 35 1.57 -5.37 8.62
N GLU A 36 2.13 -5.36 7.42
CA GLU A 36 3.22 -4.46 7.04
C GLU A 36 2.91 -3.69 5.76
N ILE A 37 3.27 -2.40 5.71
CA ILE A 37 3.42 -1.69 4.43
C ILE A 37 4.82 -1.99 3.90
N ARG A 38 4.95 -2.74 2.80
CA ARG A 38 6.24 -3.26 2.32
C ARG A 38 6.97 -2.30 1.38
N PHE A 39 6.25 -1.76 0.41
CA PHE A 39 6.79 -0.89 -0.64
C PHE A 39 5.70 0.02 -1.21
N VAL A 40 6.09 0.94 -2.08
CA VAL A 40 5.18 1.80 -2.82
C VAL A 40 5.32 1.53 -4.30
N ASP A 41 4.21 1.26 -4.97
CA ASP A 41 4.17 1.10 -6.41
C ASP A 41 3.65 2.36 -7.09
N ARG A 42 4.34 2.78 -8.15
CA ARG A 42 3.83 3.77 -9.11
C ARG A 42 3.23 3.05 -10.30
N VAL A 43 2.02 3.42 -10.69
CA VAL A 43 1.34 2.83 -11.85
C VAL A 43 1.87 3.44 -13.15
N ASN A 44 2.34 2.63 -14.09
CA ASN A 44 2.96 3.08 -15.35
C ASN A 44 1.97 3.24 -16.51
N ILE A 45 0.78 2.64 -16.41
CA ILE A 45 -0.31 2.72 -17.40
C ILE A 45 -1.63 3.07 -16.70
N ASP A 46 -2.66 3.45 -17.48
CA ASP A 46 -4.00 3.54 -16.94
C ASP A 46 -4.56 2.13 -16.73
N LEU A 47 -4.91 1.82 -15.49
CA LEU A 47 -5.34 0.49 -15.07
C LEU A 47 -6.48 0.63 -14.06
N PRO A 48 -7.75 0.47 -14.45
CA PRO A 48 -8.86 0.56 -13.51
C PRO A 48 -8.66 -0.40 -12.32
N PRO A 49 -8.82 0.06 -11.05
CA PRO A 49 -9.35 1.35 -10.61
C PRO A 49 -8.31 2.47 -10.42
N PHE A 50 -7.07 2.24 -10.81
CA PHE A 50 -5.94 3.15 -10.73
C PHE A 50 -5.74 3.96 -12.02
N LYS A 51 -4.94 5.02 -11.93
CA LYS A 51 -4.53 5.83 -13.07
C LYS A 51 -3.02 5.85 -13.21
N LYS A 52 -2.54 6.09 -14.44
CA LYS A 52 -1.11 6.30 -14.69
C LYS A 52 -0.55 7.40 -13.80
N GLY A 53 0.62 7.14 -13.20
CA GLY A 53 1.33 8.03 -12.30
C GLY A 53 0.82 8.02 -10.86
N GLU A 54 -0.21 7.24 -10.53
CA GLU A 54 -0.69 7.10 -9.16
C GLU A 54 0.29 6.27 -8.32
N TYR A 55 0.42 6.61 -7.03
CA TYR A 55 1.25 5.89 -6.08
C TYR A 55 0.37 5.12 -5.09
N LEU A 56 0.68 3.84 -4.91
CA LEU A 56 -0.07 2.89 -4.10
C LEU A 56 0.86 2.31 -3.04
N ALA A 57 0.46 2.34 -1.78
CA ALA A 57 1.18 1.56 -0.76
C ALA A 57 0.76 0.09 -0.85
N VAL A 58 1.74 -0.81 -0.85
CA VAL A 58 1.48 -2.26 -0.83
C VAL A 58 1.53 -2.76 0.59
N VAL A 59 0.44 -3.40 1.01
CA VAL A 59 0.30 -4.00 2.33
C VAL A 59 0.26 -5.50 2.22
N SER A 60 1.02 -6.18 3.08
CA SER A 60 1.09 -7.65 3.15
C SER A 60 1.02 -8.08 4.61
N GLY A 61 0.42 -9.24 4.87
CA GLY A 61 0.25 -9.71 6.23
C GLY A 61 -0.83 -10.77 6.38
N GLU A 62 -1.26 -10.99 7.61
CA GLU A 62 -2.32 -11.93 7.92
C GLU A 62 -3.68 -11.51 7.35
N ARG A 63 -4.35 -12.46 6.69
CA ARG A 63 -5.69 -12.25 6.13
C ARG A 63 -6.75 -11.87 7.16
N SER A 64 -6.61 -12.34 8.40
CA SER A 64 -7.50 -12.01 9.54
C SER A 64 -7.60 -10.50 9.78
N TYR A 65 -6.48 -9.79 9.71
CA TYR A 65 -6.39 -8.33 9.89
C TYR A 65 -6.77 -7.54 8.63
N GLN A 66 -6.76 -8.22 7.47
CA GLN A 66 -7.05 -7.61 6.16
C GLN A 66 -8.50 -7.77 5.69
N ARG A 67 -9.34 -8.53 6.42
CA ARG A 67 -10.74 -8.82 6.04
C ARG A 67 -11.59 -7.59 5.72
N THR A 68 -11.25 -6.44 6.29
CA THR A 68 -12.00 -5.20 6.05
C THR A 68 -11.05 -4.03 5.87
N ALA A 69 -11.47 -3.07 5.04
CA ALA A 69 -10.77 -1.80 4.90
C ALA A 69 -10.63 -1.05 6.24
N PHE A 70 -11.57 -1.24 7.17
CA PHE A 70 -11.48 -0.69 8.52
C PHE A 70 -10.36 -1.35 9.33
N GLY A 71 -10.26 -2.68 9.30
CA GLY A 71 -9.21 -3.44 9.99
C GLY A 71 -7.81 -2.99 9.58
N ILE A 72 -7.56 -2.92 8.27
CA ILE A 72 -6.27 -2.46 7.72
C ILE A 72 -5.93 -1.04 8.19
N LYS A 73 -6.89 -0.10 8.06
CA LYS A 73 -6.68 1.30 8.47
C LYS A 73 -6.44 1.43 9.98
N SER A 74 -7.18 0.65 10.78
CA SER A 74 -7.08 0.67 12.24
C SER A 74 -5.74 0.11 12.70
N PHE A 75 -5.32 -1.03 12.15
CA PHE A 75 -4.08 -1.70 12.52
C PHE A 75 -2.86 -0.86 12.12
N LEU A 76 -2.78 -0.45 10.86
CA LEU A 76 -1.68 0.39 10.36
C LEU A 76 -1.75 1.84 10.85
N ARG A 77 -2.85 2.22 11.50
CA ARG A 77 -3.13 3.58 12.01
C ARG A 77 -3.04 4.66 10.91
N ILE A 78 -3.32 4.27 9.67
CA ILE A 78 -3.30 5.15 8.50
C ILE A 78 -4.66 5.78 8.25
N ARG A 79 -4.64 7.03 7.77
CA ARG A 79 -5.85 7.80 7.45
C ARG A 79 -5.80 8.29 6.00
N ARG A 80 -6.87 8.98 5.57
CA ARG A 80 -6.97 9.63 4.23
C ARG A 80 -6.82 8.68 3.04
N VAL A 81 -7.04 7.40 3.28
CA VAL A 81 -7.14 6.36 2.26
C VAL A 81 -8.38 6.59 1.41
N LYS A 82 -8.20 6.68 0.09
CA LYS A 82 -9.25 6.77 -0.92
C LYS A 82 -9.91 5.41 -1.13
N LYS A 83 -9.11 4.36 -1.35
CA LYS A 83 -9.59 3.00 -1.61
C LYS A 83 -8.54 1.98 -1.14
N ILE A 84 -9.00 0.80 -0.74
CA ILE A 84 -8.17 -0.39 -0.56
C ILE A 84 -8.65 -1.40 -1.58
N VAL A 85 -7.73 -2.01 -2.32
CA VAL A 85 -8.02 -2.94 -3.41
C VAL A 85 -7.21 -4.21 -3.15
N PRO A 86 -7.86 -5.37 -2.95
CA PRO A 86 -7.18 -6.66 -2.92
C PRO A 86 -6.34 -6.84 -4.18
N MET A 87 -5.10 -7.32 -4.05
CA MET A 87 -4.26 -7.57 -5.21
C MET A 87 -4.85 -8.65 -6.13
N ASP A 88 -5.57 -9.63 -5.56
CA ASP A 88 -6.27 -10.68 -6.30
C ASP A 88 -7.36 -10.14 -7.26
N ASP A 89 -7.87 -8.93 -7.02
CA ASP A 89 -8.85 -8.27 -7.90
C ASP A 89 -8.18 -7.62 -9.13
N VAL A 90 -6.84 -7.60 -9.18
CA VAL A 90 -6.06 -7.06 -10.29
C VAL A 90 -5.52 -8.22 -11.13
N PRO A 91 -5.74 -8.23 -12.46
CA PRO A 91 -5.27 -9.32 -13.32
C PRO A 91 -3.74 -9.55 -13.24
N ILE A 92 -3.32 -10.81 -13.11
CA ILE A 92 -1.92 -11.20 -12.84
C ILE A 92 -0.95 -10.84 -13.98
N ASP A 93 -1.45 -10.85 -15.20
CA ASP A 93 -0.76 -10.41 -16.43
C ASP A 93 -0.37 -8.92 -16.37
N ILE A 94 -1.03 -8.14 -15.51
CA ILE A 94 -0.81 -6.72 -15.38
C ILE A 94 0.28 -6.40 -14.34
N PHE A 95 0.46 -7.24 -13.32
CA PHE A 95 1.41 -6.97 -12.23
C PHE A 95 2.87 -6.87 -12.68
N GLN A 96 3.30 -7.75 -13.60
CA GLN A 96 4.74 -7.92 -13.85
C GLN A 96 5.39 -6.80 -14.66
N ASN A 97 4.62 -5.94 -15.34
CA ASN A 97 5.17 -4.94 -16.28
C ASN A 97 4.62 -3.51 -16.12
N HIS A 98 3.67 -3.28 -15.21
CA HIS A 98 2.91 -2.03 -15.15
C HIS A 98 3.05 -1.24 -13.86
N PHE A 99 3.87 -1.73 -12.93
CA PHE A 99 4.19 -1.02 -11.69
C PHE A 99 5.70 -0.80 -11.60
N GLU A 100 6.09 0.37 -11.12
CA GLU A 100 7.45 0.69 -10.72
C GLU A 100 7.48 0.71 -9.18
N SER A 101 8.16 -0.27 -8.59
CA SER A 101 8.23 -0.45 -7.14
C SER A 101 9.39 0.34 -6.53
N TYR A 102 9.08 1.06 -5.46
CA TYR A 102 10.04 1.78 -4.64
C TYR A 102 10.02 1.20 -3.24
N SER A 103 11.19 0.94 -2.67
CA SER A 103 11.28 0.73 -1.23
C SER A 103 10.74 1.96 -0.48
N LEU A 104 10.32 1.78 0.77
CA LEU A 104 9.81 2.91 1.55
C LEU A 104 10.86 4.02 1.71
N GLU A 105 12.14 3.65 1.83
CA GLU A 105 13.23 4.62 1.95
C GLU A 105 13.43 5.40 0.66
N GLU A 106 13.51 4.73 -0.50
CA GLU A 106 13.62 5.38 -1.82
C GLU A 106 12.43 6.32 -2.06
N PHE A 107 11.22 5.84 -1.78
CA PHE A 107 10.01 6.64 -1.97
C PHE A 107 10.02 7.89 -1.07
N MET A 108 10.43 7.76 0.19
CA MET A 108 10.47 8.88 1.13
C MET A 108 11.54 9.92 0.76
N ASN A 109 12.63 9.49 0.13
CA ASN A 109 13.73 10.35 -0.33
C ASN A 109 13.54 10.92 -1.75
N SER A 110 12.53 10.44 -2.49
CA SER A 110 12.20 10.98 -3.81
C SER A 110 11.79 12.46 -3.73
N ILE A 111 12.33 13.29 -4.64
CA ILE A 111 11.93 14.69 -4.81
C ILE A 111 10.74 14.70 -5.78
N ASP A 112 9.67 15.42 -5.41
CA ASP A 112 8.44 15.56 -6.21
C ASP A 112 8.66 16.39 -7.49
#